data_AF-A0A2T4JKS0-F1
#
_entry.id   AF-A0A2T4JKS0-F1
#
_cell.length_a   1.000
_cell.length_b   1.000
_cell.length_c   1.000
_cell.angle_alpha   90.00
_cell.angle_beta   90.00
_cell.angle_gamma   90.00
#
_symmetry.space_group_name_H-M   'P 1'
#
loop_
_entity.id
_entity.type
_entity.pdbx_description
1 polymer ?
#
loop_
_entity_poly.entity_id
_entity_poly.type
_entity_poly.pdbx_seq_one_letter_code
_entity_poly.pdbx_strand_id
1 'polypeptide(L)' 'MDLGKLFSQLFRVFGRRAMNAGINKGIDMAAGKGKGRDQMTPAERQAARTAREAVKRARQAARITRRIGR' A
#
# COMPACT_ATOMS: atom_id res chain seq x y z
N MET A 1 17.39 34.35 -11.46
CA MET A 1 16.98 32.97 -11.77
C MET A 1 16.02 32.51 -10.68
N ASP A 2 14.82 32.10 -11.07
CA ASP A 2 13.61 32.01 -10.23
C ASP A 2 13.74 31.17 -8.95
N LEU A 3 13.82 31.83 -7.79
CA LEU A 3 13.62 31.18 -6.49
C LEU A 3 12.26 30.44 -6.42
N GLY A 4 11.24 30.94 -7.12
CA GLY A 4 9.93 30.29 -7.21
C GLY A 4 9.95 28.93 -7.93
N LYS A 5 10.83 28.76 -8.93
CA LYS A 5 11.01 27.48 -9.63
C LYS A 5 11.75 26.46 -8.77
N LEU A 6 12.72 26.92 -7.98
CA LEU A 6 13.44 26.05 -7.04
C LEU A 6 12.50 25.52 -5.95
N PHE A 7 11.64 26.38 -5.41
CA PHE A 7 10.70 26.03 -4.35
C PHE A 7 9.62 25.05 -4.83
N SER A 8 9.04 25.29 -6.01
CA SER A 8 8.06 24.39 -6.62
C SER A 8 8.65 23.03 -6.97
N GLN A 9 9.92 22.96 -7.39
CA GLN A 9 10.62 21.70 -7.62
C GLN A 9 10.92 20.96 -6.32
N LEU A 10 11.27 21.68 -5.24
CA LEU A 10 11.50 21.11 -3.91
C LEU A 10 10.22 20.46 -3.36
N PHE A 11 9.11 21.21 -3.37
CA PHE A 11 7.81 20.69 -2.91
C PHE A 11 7.35 19.48 -3.72
N ARG A 12 7.62 19.47 -5.03
CA ARG A 12 7.26 18.33 -5.89
C ARG A 12 8.05 17.07 -5.52
N VAL A 13 9.35 17.19 -5.23
CA VAL A 13 10.19 16.05 -4.81
C VAL A 13 9.86 15.61 -3.38
N PHE A 14 9.65 16.57 -2.48
CA PHE A 14 9.29 16.29 -1.08
C PHE A 14 7.91 15.66 -0.97
N GLY A 15 6.90 16.20 -1.66
CA GLY A 15 5.55 15.66 -1.70
C GLY A 15 5.50 14.26 -2.26
N ARG A 16 6.24 13.97 -3.35
CA ARG A 16 6.33 12.61 -3.90
C ARG A 16 7.00 11.63 -2.94
N ARG A 17 8.11 12.03 -2.31
CA ARG A 17 8.80 11.17 -1.32
C ARG A 17 7.99 11.01 -0.04
N ALA A 18 7.31 12.04 0.43
CA ALA A 18 6.48 12.02 1.62
C ALA A 18 5.18 11.23 1.40
N MET A 19 4.53 11.35 0.24
CA MET A 19 3.43 10.47 -0.13
C MET A 19 3.91 9.04 -0.29
N ASN A 20 5.00 8.77 -1.01
CA ASN A 20 5.48 7.40 -1.16
C ASN A 20 5.90 6.79 0.18
N ALA A 21 6.60 7.54 1.04
CA ALA A 21 7.00 7.07 2.36
C ALA A 21 5.82 7.00 3.33
N GLY A 22 4.85 7.90 3.24
CA GLY A 22 3.64 7.95 4.07
C GLY A 22 2.58 6.94 3.66
N ILE A 23 2.48 6.61 2.38
CA ILE A 23 1.67 5.52 1.85
C ILE A 23 2.36 4.19 2.17
N ASN A 24 3.68 4.05 1.96
CA ASN A 24 4.37 2.81 2.31
C ASN A 24 4.39 2.58 3.82
N LYS A 25 4.71 3.59 4.65
CA LYS A 25 4.60 3.48 6.12
C LYS A 25 3.15 3.42 6.59
N GLY A 26 2.21 4.09 5.93
CA GLY A 26 0.80 4.08 6.30
C GLY A 26 0.16 2.74 5.98
N ILE A 27 0.51 2.14 4.84
CA ILE A 27 0.15 0.77 4.48
C ILE A 27 0.92 -0.20 5.37
N ASP A 28 2.21 -0.06 5.64
CA ASP A 28 2.93 -0.94 6.57
C ASP A 28 2.48 -0.77 8.03
N MET A 29 1.94 0.38 8.42
CA MET A 29 1.36 0.57 9.74
C MET A 29 -0.08 0.02 9.79
N ALA A 30 -0.84 0.16 8.71
CA ALA A 30 -2.18 -0.44 8.55
C ALA A 30 -2.14 -1.95 8.26
N ALA A 31 -1.07 -2.47 7.67
CA ALA A 31 -0.92 -3.84 7.17
C ALA A 31 0.18 -4.63 7.90
N GLY A 32 1.29 -4.00 8.30
CA GLY A 32 2.43 -4.62 8.98
C GLY A 32 2.29 -4.75 10.50
N LYS A 33 1.37 -4.00 11.11
CA LYS A 33 0.76 -4.36 12.40
C LYS A 33 -0.69 -4.79 12.16
N GLY A 34 -0.90 -5.80 11.33
CA GLY A 34 -2.10 -6.60 11.47
C GLY A 34 -2.11 -7.11 12.92
N LYS A 35 -2.91 -6.47 13.78
CA LYS A 35 -3.15 -6.89 15.17
C LYS A 35 -3.13 -8.43 15.19
N GLY A 36 -2.38 -9.05 16.11
CA GLY A 36 -2.43 -10.50 16.27
C GLY A 36 -3.89 -10.94 16.30
N ARG A 37 -4.23 -12.14 15.79
CA ARG A 37 -5.65 -12.54 15.64
C ARG A 37 -6.46 -12.34 16.94
N ASP A 38 -5.77 -12.34 18.07
CA ASP A 38 -6.27 -12.12 19.44
C ASP A 38 -6.56 -10.65 19.81
N GLN A 39 -5.98 -9.69 19.08
CA GLN A 39 -6.18 -8.24 19.28
C GLN A 39 -7.15 -7.63 18.26
N MET A 40 -7.55 -8.37 17.21
CA MET A 40 -8.54 -7.91 16.23
C MET A 40 -9.96 -8.03 16.78
N THR A 41 -10.73 -6.96 16.66
CA THR A 41 -12.17 -7.04 16.89
C THR A 41 -12.84 -7.96 15.84
N PRO A 42 -14.01 -8.54 16.12
CA PRO A 42 -14.72 -9.41 15.17
C PRO A 42 -14.93 -8.76 13.79
N ALA A 43 -15.22 -7.46 13.78
CA ALA A 43 -15.39 -6.68 12.56
C ALA A 43 -14.08 -6.53 11.76
N GLU A 44 -12.96 -6.23 12.42
CA GLU A 44 -11.64 -6.14 11.79
C GLU A 44 -11.19 -7.50 11.23
N ARG A 45 -11.52 -8.59 11.92
CA ARG A 45 -11.22 -9.96 11.47
C ARG A 45 -11.97 -10.31 10.20
N GLN A 46 -13.21 -9.87 10.06
CA GLN A 46 -14.01 -10.09 8.85
C GLN A 46 -13.45 -9.29 7.67
N ALA A 47 -13.15 -8.01 7.87
CA ALA A 47 -12.52 -7.17 6.84
C ALA A 47 -11.18 -7.76 6.36
N ALA A 48 -10.36 -8.24 7.29
CA ALA A 48 -9.08 -8.89 6.97
C ALA A 48 -9.25 -10.20 6.18
N ARG A 49 -10.30 -11.00 6.46
CA ARG A 49 -10.62 -12.22 5.70
C ARG A 49 -10.99 -11.88 4.25
N THR A 50 -11.93 -10.94 4.06
CA THR A 50 -12.36 -10.48 2.73
C THR A 50 -11.19 -9.93 1.92
N ALA A 51 -10.33 -9.11 2.54
CA ALA A 51 -9.13 -8.57 1.91
C ALA A 51 -8.16 -9.69 1.49
N ARG A 52 -7.92 -10.69 2.34
CA ARG A 52 -7.07 -11.84 2.01
C ARG A 52 -7.62 -12.68 0.86
N GLU A 53 -8.92 -12.86 0.79
CA GLU A 53 -9.57 -13.59 -0.31
C GLU A 53 -9.44 -12.84 -1.64
N ALA A 54 -9.69 -11.53 -1.64
CA ALA A 54 -9.47 -10.69 -2.82
C ALA A 54 -8.01 -10.75 -3.30
N VAL A 55 -7.05 -10.62 -2.39
CA VAL A 55 -5.62 -10.73 -2.70
C VAL A 55 -5.25 -12.12 -3.22
N LYS A 56 -5.82 -13.20 -2.68
CA LYS A 56 -5.59 -14.57 -3.17
C LYS A 56 -6.03 -14.72 -4.63
N ARG A 57 -7.24 -14.26 -4.96
CA ARG A 57 -7.78 -14.30 -6.34
C ARG A 57 -6.92 -13.46 -7.29
N ALA A 58 -6.53 -12.26 -6.88
CA ALA A 58 -5.64 -11.41 -7.66
C ALA A 58 -4.27 -12.08 -7.91
N ARG A 59 -3.69 -12.72 -6.89
CA ARG A 59 -2.43 -13.48 -7.04
C ARG A 59 -2.57 -14.67 -7.98
N GLN A 60 -3.70 -15.36 -7.97
CA GLN A 60 -3.96 -16.47 -8.90
C GLN A 60 -4.04 -15.95 -10.34
N ALA A 61 -4.81 -14.89 -10.58
CA ALA A 61 -4.89 -14.24 -11.89
C ALA A 61 -3.50 -13.78 -12.37
N ALA A 62 -2.74 -13.08 -11.53
CA ALA A 62 -1.40 -12.62 -11.85
C ALA A 62 -0.42 -13.78 -12.15
N ARG A 63 -0.55 -14.93 -11.47
CA ARG A 63 0.26 -16.13 -11.75
C ARG A 63 -0.06 -16.71 -13.12
N ILE A 64 -1.34 -16.75 -13.50
CA ILE A 64 -1.78 -17.21 -14.82
C ILE A 64 -1.25 -16.27 -15.89
N THR A 65 -1.44 -14.96 -15.73
CA THR A 65 -0.90 -13.94 -16.64
C THR A 65 0.61 -14.05 -16.79
N ARG A 66 1.35 -14.28 -15.69
CA ARG A 66 2.81 -14.49 -15.73
C ARG A 66 3.25 -15.76 -16.46
N ARG A 67 2.41 -16.79 -16.52
CA ARG A 67 2.73 -18.03 -17.25
C ARG A 67 2.42 -17.90 -18.73
N ILE A 68 1.39 -17.13 -19.08
CA ILE A 68 0.98 -16.89 -20.47
C ILE A 68 1.91 -15.87 -21.16
N GLY A 69 2.40 -14.87 -20.41
CA GLY A 69 3.31 -13.85 -20.95
C GLY A 69 4.79 -14.22 -20.94
N ARG A 70 5.14 -15.49 -20.73
CA ARG A 70 6.51 -16.01 -20.83
C ARG A 70 6.67 -16.88 -22.05
#